data_AF-A0A1V4AQS8-F1
#
_entry.id   AF-A0A1V4AQS8-F1
#
_cell.length_a   1.000
_cell.length_b   1.000
_cell.length_c   1.000
_cell.angle_alpha   90.00
_cell.angle_beta   90.00
_cell.angle_gamma   90.00
#
_symmetry.space_group_name_H-M   'P 1'
#
loop_
_entity.id
_entity.type
_entity.pdbx_description
1 polymer ?
#
loop_
_entity_poly.entity_id
_entity_poly.type
_entity_poly.pdbx_seq_one_letter_code
_entity_poly.pdbx_strand_id
1 'polypeptide(L)'
;MSEYQYYEFRAIDRPLTETQKLKISALSSRAHVTSHMASFVYNYGDFRGNIGQLMRDYFDAMVHMTNWGSRRFMLRIPSSLIDTKKVERYCVSEEINAIAYKEGVVLDMNMHDEELAEWTEGEGWLDELIGLRGELIHGDFRALYLAWLKAAENAVRASVIDDDTLEPPVPQGLKQFSNSLKTFVSFFGIDEAMLAASSQKSEMRKEEPLQPEKWVEKLPIAEQHDFLMRLSRGEPNLTVLLNRRLHELTNKAQFPGEGTNPGQRTITMLIQAAEEWRRRKQEDEHRKKELERKRRMEELIVKENEVWQQVERLIKEKKPKSYDSAIGLLKDLQELAEYQGMSKEFKGRIAEIQQAYSSRSALRDRILHAGLI
;
A
#
# COMPACT_ATOMS: atom_id res chain seq x y z
N MET A 1 14.68 -3.50 21.18
CA MET A 1 13.22 -3.71 20.98
C MET A 1 12.95 -5.20 21.12
N SER A 2 11.81 -5.60 21.67
CA SER A 2 11.41 -7.01 21.70
C SER A 2 11.15 -7.47 20.27
N GLU A 3 11.65 -8.65 19.92
CA GLU A 3 11.35 -9.29 18.64
C GLU A 3 9.85 -9.61 18.57
N TYR A 4 9.23 -9.43 17.40
CA TYR A 4 7.88 -9.86 17.10
C TYR A 4 7.83 -10.40 15.67
N GLN A 5 7.38 -11.64 15.52
CA GLN A 5 7.10 -12.27 14.23
C GLN A 5 5.70 -12.86 14.23
N TYR A 6 4.96 -12.62 13.14
CA TYR A 6 3.63 -13.16 12.93
C TYR A 6 3.60 -13.97 11.64
N TYR A 7 3.04 -15.16 11.71
CA TYR A 7 2.76 -16.02 10.55
C TYR A 7 1.29 -16.38 10.55
N GLU A 8 0.66 -16.31 9.39
CA GLU A 8 -0.70 -16.77 9.20
C GLU A 8 -0.85 -17.50 7.87
N PHE A 9 -1.49 -18.65 7.91
CA PHE A 9 -1.72 -19.52 6.77
C PHE A 9 -3.22 -19.76 6.57
N ARG A 10 -3.65 -19.87 5.32
CA ARG A 10 -5.05 -20.16 4.95
C ARG A 10 -5.16 -21.34 3.99
N ALA A 11 -6.07 -22.26 4.30
CA ALA A 11 -6.45 -23.39 3.47
C ALA A 11 -7.83 -23.10 2.83
N ILE A 12 -7.84 -22.95 1.51
CA ILE A 12 -8.99 -22.51 0.72
C ILE A 12 -9.58 -23.70 -0.03
N ASP A 13 -8.75 -24.40 -0.80
CA ASP A 13 -9.21 -25.46 -1.69
C ASP A 13 -9.44 -26.77 -0.93
N ARG A 14 -8.68 -26.99 0.16
CA ARG A 14 -8.70 -28.22 0.96
C ARG A 14 -8.68 -27.92 2.46
N PRO A 15 -9.81 -28.07 3.18
CA PRO A 15 -9.81 -27.97 4.63
C PRO A 15 -8.87 -29.00 5.25
N LEU A 16 -8.19 -28.62 6.33
CA LEU A 16 -7.29 -29.49 7.08
C LEU A 16 -8.08 -30.60 7.78
N THR A 17 -7.57 -31.83 7.68
CA THR A 17 -8.07 -32.98 8.45
C THR A 17 -7.67 -32.88 9.91
N GLU A 18 -8.31 -33.64 10.80
CA GLU A 18 -7.91 -33.71 12.22
C GLU A 18 -6.45 -34.11 12.41
N THR A 19 -5.96 -35.08 11.63
CA THR A 19 -4.56 -35.51 11.69
C THR A 19 -3.59 -34.41 11.24
N GLN A 20 -3.96 -33.62 10.23
CA GLN A 20 -3.17 -32.49 9.76
C GLN A 20 -3.16 -31.35 10.78
N LYS A 21 -4.32 -31.03 11.38
CA LYS A 21 -4.42 -30.02 12.45
C LYS A 21 -3.52 -30.37 13.64
N LEU A 22 -3.52 -31.62 14.09
CA LEU A 22 -2.63 -32.07 15.17
C LEU A 22 -1.15 -31.91 14.81
N LYS A 23 -0.76 -32.28 13.58
CA LYS A 23 0.62 -32.14 13.09
C LYS A 23 1.07 -30.68 13.05
N ILE A 24 0.20 -29.77 12.56
CA ILE A 24 0.50 -28.33 12.45
C ILE A 24 0.53 -27.68 13.84
N SER A 25 -0.39 -28.06 14.72
CA SER A 25 -0.43 -27.57 16.11
C SER A 25 0.84 -27.95 16.90
N ALA A 26 1.48 -29.08 16.56
CA ALA A 26 2.72 -29.50 17.21
C ALA A 26 3.94 -28.61 16.87
N LEU A 27 3.85 -27.72 15.87
CA LEU A 27 4.94 -26.82 15.50
C LEU A 27 5.18 -25.72 16.55
N SER A 28 4.14 -25.31 17.28
CA SER A 28 4.24 -24.32 18.35
C SER A 28 3.13 -24.47 19.38
N SER A 29 3.50 -24.35 20.66
CA SER A 29 2.53 -24.32 21.78
C SER A 29 1.56 -23.13 21.74
N ARG A 30 1.89 -22.07 20.98
CA ARG A 30 1.07 -20.87 20.79
C ARG A 30 0.33 -20.86 19.45
N ALA A 31 0.36 -21.96 18.70
CA ALA A 31 -0.32 -22.03 17.43
C ALA A 31 -1.84 -21.98 17.63
N HIS A 32 -2.52 -21.16 16.83
CA HIS A 32 -3.97 -21.23 16.70
C HIS A 32 -4.29 -21.93 15.37
N VAL A 33 -4.89 -23.13 15.42
CA VAL A 33 -5.12 -23.95 14.23
C VAL A 33 -6.59 -24.37 14.15
N THR A 34 -7.19 -24.11 12.99
CA THR A 34 -8.55 -24.53 12.62
C THR A 34 -8.50 -25.36 11.34
N SER A 35 -9.66 -25.80 10.83
CA SER A 35 -9.71 -26.50 9.54
C SER A 35 -9.34 -25.63 8.34
N HIS A 36 -9.34 -24.30 8.48
CA HIS A 36 -9.09 -23.39 7.37
C HIS A 36 -7.90 -22.46 7.60
N MET A 37 -7.36 -22.38 8.81
CA MET A 37 -6.38 -21.36 9.17
C MET A 37 -5.39 -21.89 10.20
N ALA A 38 -4.16 -21.42 10.14
CA ALA A 38 -3.18 -21.59 11.20
C ALA A 38 -2.42 -20.28 11.40
N SER A 39 -2.33 -19.79 12.64
CA SER A 39 -1.49 -18.63 12.97
C SER A 39 -0.48 -18.94 14.06
N PHE A 40 0.65 -18.22 14.02
CA PHE A 40 1.76 -18.38 14.94
C PHE A 40 2.36 -17.01 15.29
N VAL A 41 2.58 -16.79 16.59
CA VAL A 41 3.21 -15.57 17.12
C VAL A 41 4.49 -15.93 17.86
N TYR A 42 5.58 -15.26 17.53
CA TYR A 42 6.88 -15.41 18.19
C TYR A 42 7.35 -14.07 18.71
N ASN A 43 7.79 -14.05 19.98
CA ASN A 43 8.41 -12.89 20.62
C ASN A 43 9.91 -13.10 20.90
N TYR A 44 10.42 -14.26 20.49
CA TYR A 44 11.80 -14.73 20.61
C TYR A 44 11.98 -15.99 19.78
N GLY A 45 13.07 -16.07 19.00
CA GLY A 45 13.38 -17.19 18.13
C GLY A 45 12.49 -17.26 16.88
N ASP A 46 12.66 -18.34 16.11
CA ASP A 46 12.10 -18.44 14.76
C ASP A 46 11.03 -19.52 14.59
N PHE A 47 10.28 -19.39 13.50
CA PHE A 47 9.33 -20.38 13.05
C PHE A 47 10.00 -21.73 12.79
N ARG A 48 9.53 -22.78 13.47
CA ARG A 48 10.14 -24.13 13.42
C ARG A 48 9.70 -24.96 12.20
N GLY A 49 8.65 -24.53 11.50
CA GLY A 49 8.12 -25.24 10.35
C GLY A 49 8.84 -24.89 9.05
N ASN A 50 8.83 -25.81 8.08
CA ASN A 50 9.26 -25.48 6.72
C ASN A 50 8.09 -24.83 5.96
N ILE A 51 8.17 -23.53 5.75
CA ILE A 51 7.12 -22.72 5.09
C ILE A 51 6.79 -23.27 3.69
N GLY A 52 7.80 -23.60 2.89
CA GLY A 52 7.60 -24.10 1.53
C GLY A 52 6.86 -25.44 1.50
N GLN A 53 7.16 -26.34 2.43
CA GLN A 53 6.42 -27.60 2.60
C GLN A 53 5.00 -27.37 3.09
N LEU A 54 4.79 -26.46 4.04
CA LEU A 54 3.44 -26.13 4.54
C LEU A 54 2.56 -25.57 3.42
N MET A 55 3.10 -24.67 2.60
CA MET A 55 2.40 -24.17 1.40
C MET A 55 2.15 -25.29 0.39
N ARG A 56 3.14 -26.15 0.12
CA ARG A 56 2.94 -27.25 -0.84
C ARG A 56 1.84 -28.23 -0.39
N ASP A 57 1.85 -28.62 0.87
CA ASP A 57 1.12 -29.79 1.36
C ASP A 57 -0.22 -29.46 2.03
N TYR A 58 -0.39 -28.24 2.56
CA TYR A 58 -1.53 -27.91 3.41
C TYR A 58 -2.25 -26.62 3.05
N PHE A 59 -1.53 -25.55 2.71
CA PHE A 59 -2.11 -24.20 2.62
C PHE A 59 -2.09 -23.60 1.22
N ASP A 60 -2.97 -22.62 0.98
CA ASP A 60 -3.12 -21.94 -0.30
C ASP A 60 -2.72 -20.46 -0.26
N ALA A 61 -2.66 -19.85 0.93
CA ALA A 61 -2.16 -18.49 1.11
C ALA A 61 -1.40 -18.38 2.45
N MET A 62 -0.42 -17.49 2.51
CA MET A 62 0.29 -17.17 3.76
C MET A 62 0.76 -15.72 3.78
N VAL A 63 0.71 -15.10 4.95
CA VAL A 63 1.48 -13.89 5.27
C VAL A 63 2.45 -14.16 6.40
N HIS A 64 3.60 -13.49 6.32
CA HIS A 64 4.57 -13.39 7.40
C HIS A 64 5.02 -11.94 7.53
N MET A 65 5.12 -11.45 8.76
CA MET A 65 5.69 -10.14 9.03
C MET A 65 6.46 -10.08 10.34
N THR A 66 7.33 -9.08 10.44
CA THR A 66 8.13 -8.81 11.63
C THR A 66 8.13 -7.32 11.96
N ASN A 67 8.40 -6.97 13.21
CA ASN A 67 8.55 -5.57 13.63
C ASN A 67 9.91 -4.96 13.26
N TRP A 68 10.76 -5.67 12.51
CA TRP A 68 11.98 -5.16 11.91
C TRP A 68 11.91 -5.10 10.38
N GLY A 69 10.71 -5.17 9.80
CA GLY A 69 10.51 -4.80 8.39
C GLY A 69 10.47 -5.96 7.39
N SER A 70 10.69 -7.21 7.79
CA SER A 70 10.44 -8.35 6.90
C SER A 70 8.94 -8.52 6.65
N ARG A 71 8.55 -8.64 5.37
CA ARG A 71 7.18 -8.83 4.88
C ARG A 71 7.19 -9.90 3.80
N ARG A 72 6.35 -10.94 3.97
CA ARG A 72 6.25 -12.03 3.00
C ARG A 72 4.79 -12.39 2.77
N PHE A 73 4.44 -12.58 1.50
CA PHE A 73 3.12 -13.03 1.08
C PHE A 73 3.28 -14.14 0.05
N MET A 74 2.61 -15.26 0.29
CA MET A 74 2.67 -16.44 -0.57
C MET A 74 1.29 -16.86 -1.03
N LEU A 75 1.17 -17.30 -2.28
CA LEU A 75 -0.06 -17.81 -2.88
C LEU A 75 0.20 -19.11 -3.64
N ARG A 76 -0.55 -20.16 -3.34
CA ARG A 76 -0.58 -21.40 -4.12
C ARG A 76 -1.74 -21.36 -5.11
N ILE A 77 -1.43 -21.51 -6.38
CA ILE A 77 -2.41 -21.51 -7.46
C ILE A 77 -2.22 -22.78 -8.31
N PRO A 78 -3.29 -23.55 -8.58
CA PRO A 78 -3.21 -24.70 -9.48
C PRO A 78 -2.61 -24.30 -10.84
N SER A 79 -1.72 -25.11 -11.38
CA SER A 79 -0.98 -24.78 -12.61
C SER A 79 -1.90 -24.61 -13.83
N SER A 80 -3.07 -25.25 -13.82
CA SER A 80 -4.09 -25.05 -14.85
C SER A 80 -4.72 -23.65 -14.81
N LEU A 81 -4.72 -23.00 -13.64
CA LEU A 81 -5.41 -21.71 -13.40
C LEU A 81 -4.49 -20.49 -13.54
N ILE A 82 -3.18 -20.67 -13.76
CA ILE A 82 -2.23 -19.56 -13.88
C ILE A 82 -1.32 -19.68 -15.11
N ASP A 83 -1.04 -18.57 -15.79
CA ASP A 83 -0.04 -18.52 -16.86
C ASP A 83 1.35 -18.30 -16.28
N THR A 84 2.12 -19.38 -16.10
CA THR A 84 3.46 -19.30 -15.51
C THR A 84 4.42 -18.45 -16.35
N LYS A 85 4.26 -18.42 -17.67
CA LYS A 85 5.09 -17.60 -18.55
C LYS A 85 4.83 -16.11 -18.37
N LYS A 86 3.60 -15.72 -18.01
CA LYS A 86 3.29 -14.33 -17.64
C LYS A 86 3.83 -13.99 -16.25
N VAL A 87 3.75 -14.93 -15.30
CA VAL A 87 4.31 -14.77 -13.95
C VAL A 87 5.82 -14.55 -13.98
N GLU A 88 6.55 -15.38 -14.73
CA GLU A 88 8.03 -15.35 -14.81
C GLU A 88 8.57 -13.97 -15.21
N ARG A 89 7.80 -13.16 -15.95
CA ARG A 89 8.19 -11.79 -16.34
C ARG A 89 8.36 -10.84 -15.15
N TYR A 90 7.76 -11.15 -14.01
CA TYR A 90 7.82 -10.33 -12.80
C TYR A 90 8.88 -10.82 -11.81
N CYS A 91 9.46 -12.01 -12.01
CA CYS A 91 10.48 -12.59 -11.15
C CYS A 91 11.88 -12.07 -11.50
N VAL A 92 12.16 -10.81 -11.17
CA VAL A 92 13.43 -10.13 -11.51
C VAL A 92 14.51 -10.20 -10.43
N SER A 93 14.15 -10.63 -9.22
CA SER A 93 15.06 -10.80 -8.09
C SER A 93 14.56 -11.94 -7.19
N GLU A 94 15.37 -12.32 -6.20
CA GLU A 94 15.02 -13.33 -5.19
C GLU A 94 13.84 -12.90 -4.29
N GLU A 95 13.37 -11.65 -4.38
CA GLU A 95 12.22 -11.16 -3.64
C GLU A 95 10.88 -11.62 -4.26
N ILE A 96 10.87 -12.08 -5.52
CA ILE A 96 9.68 -12.58 -6.21
C ILE A 96 10.00 -13.89 -6.89
N ASN A 97 9.47 -14.97 -6.34
CA ASN A 97 9.70 -16.33 -6.81
C ASN A 97 8.41 -17.03 -7.23
N ALA A 98 8.49 -17.85 -8.28
CA ALA A 98 7.43 -18.73 -8.72
C ALA A 98 7.92 -20.17 -8.69
N ILE A 99 7.53 -20.92 -7.65
CA ILE A 99 8.03 -22.26 -7.40
C ILE A 99 7.01 -23.27 -7.93
N ALA A 100 7.37 -23.97 -9.00
CA ALA A 100 6.50 -24.97 -9.62
C ALA A 100 6.54 -26.31 -8.85
N TYR A 101 5.37 -26.84 -8.56
CA TYR A 101 5.14 -28.19 -8.05
C TYR A 101 4.22 -28.96 -9.00
N LYS A 102 4.11 -30.28 -8.79
CA LYS A 102 3.24 -31.15 -9.60
C LYS A 102 1.78 -30.71 -9.59
N GLU A 103 1.29 -30.22 -8.46
CA GLU A 103 -0.13 -29.87 -8.24
C GLU A 103 -0.44 -28.38 -8.42
N GLY A 104 0.58 -27.51 -8.54
CA GLY A 104 0.39 -26.07 -8.56
C GLY A 104 1.68 -25.29 -8.51
N VAL A 105 1.57 -23.97 -8.62
CA VAL A 105 2.67 -23.03 -8.47
C VAL A 105 2.49 -22.26 -7.18
N VAL A 106 3.57 -22.09 -6.43
CA VAL A 106 3.61 -21.21 -5.26
C VAL A 106 4.33 -19.93 -5.65
N LEU A 107 3.59 -18.83 -5.67
CA LEU A 107 4.12 -17.48 -5.75
C LEU A 107 4.59 -17.07 -4.36
N ASP A 108 5.79 -16.52 -4.29
CA ASP A 108 6.45 -16.14 -3.05
C ASP A 108 7.04 -14.74 -3.21
N MET A 109 6.40 -13.77 -2.57
CA MET A 109 6.86 -12.37 -2.53
C MET A 109 7.42 -12.13 -1.14
N ASN A 110 8.73 -12.00 -1.03
CA ASN A 110 9.45 -11.90 0.23
C ASN A 110 10.39 -10.70 0.19
N MET A 111 10.00 -9.63 0.87
CA MET A 111 10.68 -8.34 0.85
C MET A 111 11.07 -7.92 2.27
N HIS A 112 12.11 -7.10 2.37
CA HIS A 112 12.52 -6.50 3.62
C HIS A 112 12.65 -4.99 3.46
N ASP A 113 12.02 -4.25 4.36
CA ASP A 113 12.03 -2.79 4.34
C ASP A 113 12.09 -2.24 5.77
N GLU A 114 13.21 -1.57 6.09
CA GLU A 114 13.43 -0.95 7.40
C GLU A 114 12.40 0.15 7.71
N GLU A 115 11.82 0.80 6.70
CA GLU A 115 10.75 1.80 6.91
C GLU A 115 9.46 1.16 7.45
N LEU A 116 9.30 -0.16 7.29
CA LEU A 116 8.20 -0.95 7.82
C LEU A 116 8.53 -1.59 9.18
N ALA A 117 9.69 -1.26 9.78
CA ALA A 117 10.11 -1.68 11.11
C ALA A 117 9.35 -0.90 12.22
N GLU A 118 8.02 -0.96 12.17
CA GLU A 118 7.13 -0.43 13.19
C GLU A 118 6.49 -1.57 13.98
N TRP A 119 6.16 -1.32 15.25
CA TRP A 119 5.35 -2.25 16.01
C TRP A 119 3.92 -2.22 15.48
N THR A 120 3.48 -3.31 14.86
CA THR A 120 2.12 -3.48 14.36
C THR A 120 1.70 -4.93 14.54
N GLU A 121 0.45 -5.15 14.98
CA GLU A 121 -0.14 -6.48 15.06
C GLU A 121 -0.33 -7.05 13.65
N GLY A 122 -0.13 -8.38 13.52
CA GLY A 122 -0.11 -9.05 12.22
C GLY A 122 -1.46 -9.59 11.76
N GLU A 123 -2.45 -9.61 12.66
CA GLU A 123 -3.79 -10.14 12.37
C GLU A 123 -4.52 -9.28 11.33
N GLY A 124 -5.37 -9.92 10.50
CA GLY A 124 -6.23 -9.25 9.52
C GLY A 124 -5.62 -9.05 8.13
N TRP A 125 -4.28 -8.95 8.00
CA TRP A 125 -3.62 -8.75 6.71
C TRP A 125 -3.95 -9.84 5.69
N LEU A 126 -3.95 -11.12 6.10
CA LEU A 126 -4.23 -12.21 5.18
C LEU A 126 -5.66 -12.17 4.64
N ASP A 127 -6.64 -11.82 5.48
CA ASP A 127 -8.05 -11.75 5.10
C ASP A 127 -8.29 -10.68 4.03
N GLU A 128 -7.58 -9.55 4.11
CA GLU A 128 -7.68 -8.48 3.12
C GLU A 128 -6.89 -8.78 1.83
N LEU A 129 -5.80 -9.57 1.91
CA LEU A 129 -4.96 -9.93 0.76
C LEU A 129 -5.46 -11.16 -0.01
N ILE A 130 -6.25 -12.03 0.61
CA ILE A 130 -6.63 -13.33 0.03
C ILE A 130 -7.37 -13.20 -1.32
N GLY A 131 -8.08 -12.08 -1.53
CA GLY A 131 -8.76 -11.77 -2.78
C GLY A 131 -7.84 -11.74 -4.00
N LEU A 132 -6.55 -11.42 -3.81
CA LEU A 132 -5.56 -11.38 -4.88
C LEU A 132 -5.35 -12.74 -5.56
N ARG A 133 -5.59 -13.84 -4.84
CA ARG A 133 -5.55 -15.17 -5.44
C ARG A 133 -6.60 -15.30 -6.55
N GLY A 134 -7.82 -14.83 -6.28
CA GLY A 134 -8.90 -14.79 -7.25
C GLY A 134 -8.55 -13.88 -8.43
N GLU A 135 -8.01 -12.69 -8.17
CA GLU A 135 -7.56 -11.76 -9.22
C GLU A 135 -6.55 -12.41 -10.17
N LEU A 136 -5.51 -13.06 -9.65
CA LEU A 136 -4.49 -13.75 -10.45
C LEU A 136 -5.06 -14.90 -11.28
N ILE A 137 -5.98 -15.68 -10.70
CA ILE A 137 -6.67 -16.77 -11.39
C ILE A 137 -7.51 -16.25 -12.58
N HIS A 138 -8.09 -15.05 -12.46
CA HIS A 138 -8.81 -14.38 -13.54
C HIS A 138 -7.89 -13.63 -14.53
N GLY A 139 -6.56 -13.74 -14.37
CA GLY A 139 -5.57 -13.11 -15.23
C GLY A 139 -5.27 -11.64 -14.90
N ASP A 140 -5.66 -11.17 -13.72
CA ASP A 140 -5.28 -9.86 -13.21
C ASP A 140 -3.93 -9.95 -12.49
N PHE A 141 -2.88 -9.58 -13.21
CA PHE A 141 -1.50 -9.63 -12.73
C PHE A 141 -1.03 -8.32 -12.07
N ARG A 142 -1.94 -7.39 -11.74
CA ARG A 142 -1.57 -6.11 -11.12
C ARG A 142 -0.78 -6.28 -9.83
N ALA A 143 -1.12 -7.27 -9.00
CA ALA A 143 -0.36 -7.56 -7.77
C ALA A 143 1.10 -7.92 -8.05
N LEU A 144 1.38 -8.70 -9.11
CA LEU A 144 2.75 -9.05 -9.49
C LEU A 144 3.50 -7.85 -10.08
N TYR A 145 2.81 -6.99 -10.85
CA TYR A 145 3.40 -5.74 -11.32
C TYR A 145 3.77 -4.81 -10.15
N LEU A 146 2.87 -4.68 -9.17
CA LEU A 146 3.14 -3.90 -7.94
C LEU A 146 4.32 -4.48 -7.16
N ALA A 147 4.38 -5.81 -6.99
CA ALA A 147 5.52 -6.47 -6.39
C ALA A 147 6.82 -6.15 -7.15
N TRP A 148 6.77 -6.23 -8.48
CA TRP A 148 7.90 -5.93 -9.35
C TRP A 148 8.39 -4.49 -9.19
N LEU A 149 7.50 -3.49 -9.02
CA LEU A 149 7.93 -2.10 -8.79
C LEU A 149 8.86 -1.99 -7.58
N LYS A 150 8.49 -2.64 -6.47
CA LYS A 150 9.28 -2.64 -5.24
C LYS A 150 10.56 -3.45 -5.41
N ALA A 151 10.44 -4.67 -5.94
CA ALA A 151 11.58 -5.57 -6.07
C ALA A 151 12.63 -5.07 -7.07
N ALA A 152 12.20 -4.49 -8.19
CA ALA A 152 13.11 -3.94 -9.19
C ALA A 152 13.85 -2.71 -8.64
N GLU A 153 13.18 -1.83 -7.89
CA GLU A 153 13.84 -0.70 -7.23
C GLU A 153 14.91 -1.17 -6.24
N ASN A 154 14.58 -2.15 -5.38
CA ASN A 154 15.54 -2.76 -4.45
C ASN A 154 16.71 -3.42 -5.20
N ALA A 155 16.42 -4.17 -6.26
CA ALA A 155 17.41 -4.90 -7.03
C ALA A 155 18.37 -3.97 -7.80
N VAL A 156 17.91 -2.84 -8.34
CA VAL A 156 18.79 -1.81 -8.94
C VAL A 156 19.71 -1.22 -7.88
N ARG A 157 19.17 -0.82 -6.72
CA ARG A 157 19.97 -0.26 -5.61
C ARG A 157 21.03 -1.24 -5.11
N ALA A 158 20.74 -2.54 -5.14
CA ALA A 158 21.66 -3.60 -4.77
C ALA A 158 22.56 -4.10 -5.92
N SER A 159 22.46 -3.50 -7.13
CA SER A 159 23.17 -3.93 -8.34
C SER A 159 22.95 -5.40 -8.72
N VAL A 160 21.77 -5.93 -8.43
CA VAL A 160 21.34 -7.30 -8.77
C VAL A 160 20.81 -7.38 -10.21
N ILE A 161 20.25 -6.29 -10.72
CA ILE A 161 19.78 -6.14 -12.11
C ILE A 161 20.42 -4.91 -12.77
N ASP A 162 20.43 -4.87 -14.11
CA ASP A 162 20.95 -3.75 -14.88
C ASP A 162 20.01 -2.53 -14.82
N ASP A 163 20.58 -1.34 -14.84
CA ASP A 163 19.87 -0.06 -14.95
C ASP A 163 18.99 0.02 -16.21
N ASP A 164 19.35 -0.72 -17.26
CA ASP A 164 18.60 -0.82 -18.51
C ASP A 164 17.50 -1.90 -18.51
N THR A 165 17.31 -2.61 -17.38
CA THR A 165 16.28 -3.63 -17.23
C THR A 165 14.91 -3.06 -17.61
N LEU A 166 14.26 -3.72 -18.56
CA LEU A 166 13.00 -3.26 -19.11
C LEU A 166 11.85 -3.48 -18.13
N GLU A 167 10.98 -2.48 -18.04
CA GLU A 167 9.73 -2.61 -17.33
C GLU A 167 8.80 -3.63 -18.01
N PRO A 168 8.17 -4.53 -17.25
CA PRO A 168 7.13 -5.41 -17.78
C PRO A 168 5.94 -4.59 -18.31
N PRO A 169 5.10 -5.18 -19.17
CA PRO A 169 3.92 -4.50 -19.70
C PRO A 169 3.05 -3.92 -18.58
N VAL A 170 2.80 -2.61 -18.62
CA VAL A 170 2.01 -1.91 -17.60
C VAL A 170 0.57 -2.41 -17.66
N PRO A 171 0.03 -3.02 -16.58
CA PRO A 171 -1.33 -3.50 -16.57
C PRO A 171 -2.33 -2.34 -16.60
N GLN A 172 -3.52 -2.60 -17.15
CA GLN A 172 -4.62 -1.63 -17.13
C GLN A 172 -5.19 -1.47 -15.73
N GLY A 173 -5.73 -0.28 -15.42
CA GLY A 173 -6.43 -0.04 -14.16
C GLY A 173 -5.52 0.14 -12.94
N LEU A 174 -4.28 0.64 -13.11
CA LEU A 174 -3.44 1.04 -11.97
C LEU A 174 -3.92 2.32 -11.27
N LYS A 175 -4.79 3.09 -11.93
CA LYS A 175 -5.45 4.26 -11.33
C LYS A 175 -6.63 3.90 -10.42
N GLN A 176 -7.06 2.63 -10.40
CA GLN A 176 -8.22 2.16 -9.64
C GLN A 176 -7.93 0.78 -9.02
N PHE A 177 -7.48 0.79 -7.77
CA PHE A 177 -7.18 -0.43 -7.02
C PHE A 177 -8.41 -1.02 -6.34
N SER A 178 -8.51 -2.34 -6.38
CA SER A 178 -9.38 -3.12 -5.47
C SER A 178 -8.91 -2.94 -4.02
N ASN A 179 -9.73 -3.32 -3.05
CA ASN A 179 -9.33 -3.26 -1.64
C ASN A 179 -8.07 -4.10 -1.39
N SER A 180 -8.02 -5.30 -1.97
CA SER A 180 -6.87 -6.21 -1.85
C SER A 180 -5.59 -5.60 -2.41
N LEU A 181 -5.65 -4.87 -3.54
CA LEU A 181 -4.48 -4.20 -4.11
C LEU A 181 -4.02 -3.01 -3.27
N LYS A 182 -4.94 -2.24 -2.67
CA LYS A 182 -4.57 -1.16 -1.72
C LYS A 182 -3.88 -1.72 -0.48
N THR A 183 -4.40 -2.83 0.02
CA THR A 183 -3.81 -3.58 1.14
C THR A 183 -2.43 -4.08 0.76
N PHE A 184 -2.26 -4.62 -0.45
CA PHE A 184 -0.97 -5.08 -0.96
C PHE A 184 0.08 -3.98 -1.04
N VAL A 185 -0.30 -2.80 -1.55
CA VAL A 185 0.54 -1.60 -1.57
C VAL A 185 1.00 -1.22 -0.16
N SER A 186 0.09 -1.24 0.80
CA SER A 186 0.37 -0.88 2.19
C SER A 186 1.24 -1.92 2.88
N PHE A 187 0.96 -3.22 2.66
CA PHE A 187 1.67 -4.33 3.28
C PHE A 187 3.15 -4.39 2.88
N PHE A 188 3.47 -4.09 1.61
CA PHE A 188 4.84 -4.09 1.08
C PHE A 188 5.51 -2.71 1.06
N GLY A 189 4.83 -1.64 1.51
CA GLY A 189 5.41 -0.29 1.50
C GLY A 189 5.80 0.17 0.10
N ILE A 190 4.92 -0.01 -0.88
CA ILE A 190 5.22 0.37 -2.27
C ILE A 190 5.15 1.90 -2.39
N ASP A 191 6.24 2.50 -2.87
CA ASP A 191 6.41 3.94 -2.93
C ASP A 191 5.33 4.62 -3.80
N GLU A 192 4.70 5.65 -3.24
CA GLU A 192 3.61 6.38 -3.89
C GLU A 192 4.05 7.03 -5.22
N ALA A 193 5.30 7.51 -5.30
CA ALA A 193 5.81 8.12 -6.50
C ALA A 193 6.06 7.07 -7.60
N MET A 194 6.52 5.87 -7.25
CA MET A 194 6.61 4.72 -8.17
C MET A 194 5.21 4.33 -8.68
N LEU A 195 4.19 4.31 -7.83
CA LEU A 195 2.79 4.07 -8.23
C LEU A 195 2.25 5.17 -9.16
N ALA A 196 2.54 6.43 -8.86
CA ALA A 196 2.10 7.55 -9.68
C ALA A 196 2.79 7.55 -11.05
N ALA A 197 4.11 7.35 -11.09
CA ALA A 197 4.89 7.25 -12.32
C ALA A 197 4.45 6.05 -13.16
N SER A 198 4.25 4.88 -12.54
CA SER A 198 3.79 3.68 -13.24
C SER A 198 2.43 3.87 -13.91
N SER A 199 1.49 4.44 -13.17
CA SER A 199 0.10 4.67 -13.57
C SER A 199 -0.07 5.64 -14.74
N GLN A 200 0.93 6.45 -15.10
CA GLN A 200 0.86 7.37 -16.24
C GLN A 200 0.68 6.63 -17.58
N LYS A 201 1.33 5.47 -17.73
CA LYS A 201 1.20 4.59 -18.91
C LYS A 201 0.09 3.53 -18.75
N SER A 202 -0.65 3.53 -17.64
CA SER A 202 -1.75 2.59 -17.41
C SER A 202 -3.04 3.11 -18.05
N GLU A 203 -3.57 2.31 -18.97
CA GLU A 203 -4.88 2.57 -19.57
C GLU A 203 -6.00 2.33 -18.55
N MET A 204 -7.16 2.97 -18.78
CA MET A 204 -8.34 2.69 -17.96
C MET A 204 -8.84 1.28 -18.24
N ARG A 205 -9.09 0.51 -17.18
CA ARG A 205 -9.80 -0.76 -17.29
C ARG A 205 -11.26 -0.47 -17.61
N LYS A 206 -11.72 -0.84 -18.80
CA LYS A 206 -13.15 -0.90 -19.09
C LYS A 206 -13.67 -2.20 -18.51
N GLU A 207 -14.43 -2.13 -17.43
CA GLU A 207 -15.22 -3.27 -16.96
C GLU A 207 -16.42 -3.45 -17.90
N GLU A 208 -16.17 -3.90 -19.12
CA GLU A 208 -17.24 -4.46 -19.92
C GLU A 208 -17.57 -5.83 -19.33
N PRO A 209 -18.82 -6.07 -18.87
CA PRO A 209 -19.20 -7.39 -18.40
C PRO A 209 -18.92 -8.39 -19.52
N LEU A 210 -18.28 -9.50 -19.15
CA LEU A 210 -18.02 -10.58 -20.11
C LEU A 210 -19.37 -10.95 -20.73
N GLN A 211 -19.45 -10.87 -22.06
CA GLN A 211 -20.58 -11.36 -22.84
C GLN A 211 -20.20 -12.76 -23.35
N PRO A 212 -20.32 -13.81 -22.51
CA PRO A 212 -19.81 -15.13 -22.84
C PRO A 212 -20.41 -15.63 -24.16
N GLU A 213 -21.67 -15.32 -24.46
CA GLU A 213 -22.35 -15.71 -25.69
C GLU A 213 -21.57 -15.25 -26.94
N LYS A 214 -21.11 -14.00 -26.95
CA LYS A 214 -20.37 -13.40 -28.07
C LYS A 214 -18.98 -14.00 -28.29
N TRP A 215 -18.35 -14.47 -27.22
CA TRP A 215 -16.96 -14.95 -27.26
C TRP A 215 -16.88 -16.48 -27.35
N VAL A 216 -17.89 -17.19 -26.86
CA VAL A 216 -18.01 -18.65 -27.02
C VAL A 216 -18.14 -19.00 -28.51
N GLU A 217 -18.92 -18.24 -29.29
CA GLU A 217 -19.03 -18.44 -30.74
C GLU A 217 -17.70 -18.27 -31.48
N LYS A 218 -16.78 -17.48 -30.94
CA LYS A 218 -15.45 -17.24 -31.53
C LYS A 218 -14.41 -18.28 -31.13
N LEU A 219 -14.71 -19.16 -30.18
CA LEU A 219 -13.82 -20.27 -29.85
C LEU A 219 -13.82 -21.30 -31.00
N PRO A 220 -12.68 -21.92 -31.33
CA PRO A 220 -12.65 -23.07 -32.24
C PRO A 220 -13.62 -24.16 -31.78
N ILE A 221 -14.35 -24.80 -32.71
CA ILE A 221 -15.33 -25.85 -32.40
C ILE A 221 -14.69 -26.98 -31.56
N ALA A 222 -13.42 -27.32 -31.84
CA ALA A 222 -12.68 -28.30 -31.08
C ALA A 222 -12.47 -27.88 -29.60
N GLU A 223 -12.17 -26.60 -29.33
CA GLU A 223 -12.07 -26.08 -27.96
C GLU A 223 -13.44 -26.07 -27.27
N GLN A 224 -14.50 -25.68 -27.97
CA GLN A 224 -15.87 -25.73 -27.41
C GLN A 224 -16.25 -27.16 -26.99
N HIS A 225 -16.01 -28.15 -27.87
CA HIS A 225 -16.25 -29.56 -27.57
C HIS A 225 -15.40 -30.06 -26.41
N ASP A 226 -14.13 -29.67 -26.31
CA ASP A 226 -13.26 -30.01 -25.17
C ASP A 226 -13.84 -29.50 -23.84
N PHE A 227 -14.26 -28.22 -23.79
CA PHE A 227 -14.90 -27.65 -22.61
C PHE A 227 -16.19 -28.38 -22.24
N LEU A 228 -17.03 -28.77 -23.21
CA LEU A 228 -18.24 -29.56 -22.95
C LEU A 228 -17.92 -30.97 -22.40
N MET A 229 -16.89 -31.62 -22.94
CA MET A 229 -16.44 -32.93 -22.46
C MET A 229 -15.91 -32.83 -21.03
N ARG A 230 -15.12 -31.81 -20.72
CA ARG A 230 -14.60 -31.54 -19.37
C ARG A 230 -15.71 -31.21 -18.38
N LEU A 231 -16.74 -30.48 -18.82
CA LEU A 231 -17.94 -30.19 -18.04
C LEU A 231 -18.69 -31.48 -17.70
N SER A 232 -18.87 -32.38 -18.68
CA SER A 232 -19.54 -33.67 -18.48
C SER A 232 -18.81 -34.58 -17.47
N ARG A 233 -17.49 -34.39 -17.30
CA ARG A 233 -16.64 -35.10 -16.35
C ARG A 233 -16.58 -34.44 -14.96
N GLY A 234 -17.24 -33.29 -14.77
CA GLY A 234 -17.25 -32.58 -13.49
C GLY A 234 -15.90 -31.98 -13.10
N GLU A 235 -15.09 -31.53 -14.07
CA GLU A 235 -13.78 -30.93 -13.77
C GLU A 235 -13.93 -29.69 -12.85
N PRO A 236 -13.20 -29.63 -11.72
CA PRO A 236 -13.29 -28.49 -10.81
C PRO A 236 -12.75 -27.23 -11.48
N ASN A 237 -13.34 -26.07 -11.13
CA ASN A 237 -12.94 -24.75 -11.63
C ASN A 237 -13.06 -24.54 -13.15
N LEU A 238 -13.79 -25.41 -13.87
CA LEU A 238 -13.94 -25.30 -15.32
C LEU A 238 -14.58 -23.97 -15.76
N THR A 239 -15.53 -23.43 -14.99
CA THR A 239 -16.12 -22.10 -15.23
C THR A 239 -15.08 -21.00 -15.22
N VAL A 240 -14.11 -21.07 -14.30
CA VAL A 240 -13.03 -20.10 -14.16
C VAL A 240 -12.07 -20.21 -15.35
N LEU A 241 -11.71 -21.43 -15.74
CA LEU A 241 -10.89 -21.70 -16.93
C LEU A 241 -11.54 -21.18 -18.22
N LEU A 242 -12.84 -21.41 -18.37
CA LEU A 242 -13.59 -20.92 -19.52
C LEU A 242 -13.65 -19.39 -19.53
N ASN A 243 -14.04 -18.76 -18.43
CA ASN A 243 -14.13 -17.29 -18.34
C ASN A 243 -12.77 -16.64 -18.59
N ARG A 244 -11.68 -17.22 -18.07
CA ARG A 244 -10.33 -16.76 -18.38
C ARG A 244 -10.00 -16.89 -19.87
N ARG A 245 -10.30 -18.04 -20.48
CA ARG A 245 -10.08 -18.24 -21.93
C ARG A 245 -10.86 -17.23 -22.77
N LEU A 246 -12.10 -16.93 -22.38
CA LEU A 246 -12.92 -15.91 -23.04
C LEU A 246 -12.33 -14.51 -22.84
N HIS A 247 -11.84 -14.17 -21.64
CA HIS A 247 -11.11 -12.92 -21.40
C HIS A 247 -9.80 -12.81 -22.19
N GLU A 248 -9.06 -13.90 -22.38
CA GLU A 248 -7.88 -13.91 -23.24
C GLU A 248 -8.25 -13.59 -24.69
N LEU A 249 -9.38 -14.09 -25.18
CA LEU A 249 -9.91 -13.75 -26.51
C LEU A 249 -10.38 -12.31 -26.60
N THR A 250 -11.04 -11.79 -25.55
CA THR A 250 -11.45 -10.36 -25.51
C THR A 250 -10.23 -9.46 -25.58
N ASN A 251 -9.21 -9.75 -24.78
CA ASN A 251 -8.00 -8.94 -24.67
C ASN A 251 -7.17 -9.02 -25.94
N LYS A 252 -7.00 -10.20 -26.54
CA LYS A 252 -6.30 -10.35 -27.84
C LYS A 252 -7.00 -9.62 -28.97
N ALA A 253 -8.34 -9.62 -28.99
CA ALA A 253 -9.11 -8.95 -30.02
C ALA A 253 -9.13 -7.42 -29.85
N GLN A 254 -9.08 -6.93 -28.61
CA GLN A 254 -9.03 -5.50 -28.31
C GLN A 254 -7.60 -4.93 -28.42
N PHE A 255 -6.57 -5.76 -28.16
CA PHE A 255 -5.17 -5.34 -28.12
C PHE A 255 -4.28 -6.41 -28.79
N PRO A 256 -4.11 -6.36 -30.14
CA PRO A 256 -3.39 -7.38 -30.91
C PRO A 256 -1.87 -7.47 -30.68
N GLY A 257 -1.32 -6.81 -29.66
CA GLY A 257 0.13 -6.65 -29.45
C GLY A 257 0.57 -6.81 -28.00
N GLU A 258 0.52 -8.03 -27.45
CA GLU A 258 1.29 -8.39 -26.23
C GLU A 258 2.79 -8.67 -26.55
N GLY A 259 3.29 -8.21 -27.70
CA GLY A 259 4.70 -8.29 -28.09
C GLY A 259 5.35 -6.92 -27.97
N THR A 260 6.39 -6.83 -27.14
CA THR A 260 7.39 -5.73 -27.04
C THR A 260 6.95 -4.42 -27.68
N ASN A 261 6.29 -3.58 -26.87
CA ASN A 261 5.89 -2.26 -27.30
C ASN A 261 7.16 -1.42 -27.55
N PRO A 262 7.42 -0.91 -28.77
CA PRO A 262 8.53 0.00 -29.01
C PRO A 262 8.30 1.28 -28.21
N GLY A 263 8.93 1.37 -27.03
CA GLY A 263 8.66 2.41 -26.02
C GLY A 263 8.53 1.91 -24.57
N GLN A 264 8.85 0.64 -24.29
CA GLN A 264 9.07 0.17 -22.91
C GLN A 264 10.15 1.02 -22.23
N ARG A 265 9.84 1.54 -21.04
CA ARG A 265 10.80 2.29 -20.23
C ARG A 265 11.70 1.30 -19.49
N THR A 266 12.92 1.72 -19.20
CA THR A 266 13.78 1.00 -18.26
C THR A 266 13.34 1.29 -16.83
N ILE A 267 13.76 0.46 -15.88
CA ILE A 267 13.57 0.70 -14.45
C ILE A 267 14.18 2.06 -14.03
N THR A 268 15.32 2.44 -14.58
CA THR A 268 15.95 3.75 -14.29
C THR A 268 15.09 4.92 -14.75
N MET A 269 14.50 4.85 -15.96
CA MET A 269 13.56 5.86 -16.43
C MET A 269 12.31 5.94 -15.55
N LEU A 270 11.87 4.81 -14.99
CA LEU A 270 10.74 4.76 -14.06
C LEU A 270 11.08 5.44 -12.72
N ILE A 271 12.25 5.15 -12.15
CA ILE A 271 12.73 5.78 -10.92
C ILE A 271 12.87 7.29 -11.10
N GLN A 272 13.45 7.75 -12.22
CA GLN A 272 13.55 9.17 -12.55
C GLN A 272 12.17 9.84 -12.66
N ALA A 273 11.20 9.19 -13.30
CA ALA A 273 9.84 9.71 -13.38
C ALA A 273 9.16 9.78 -12.00
N ALA A 274 9.46 8.85 -11.10
CA ALA A 274 8.99 8.88 -9.71
C ALA A 274 9.61 10.06 -8.94
N GLU A 275 10.91 10.29 -9.07
CA GLU A 275 11.60 11.44 -8.45
C GLU A 275 11.05 12.78 -8.94
N GLU A 276 10.83 12.93 -10.25
CA GLU A 276 10.19 14.13 -10.81
C GLU A 276 8.80 14.35 -10.25
N TRP A 277 8.01 13.28 -10.12
CA TRP A 277 6.68 13.36 -9.54
C TRP A 277 6.73 13.79 -8.07
N ARG A 278 7.67 13.24 -7.30
CA ARG A 278 7.88 13.58 -5.89
C ARG A 278 8.23 15.06 -5.73
N ARG A 279 9.12 15.59 -6.58
CA ARG A 279 9.47 17.02 -6.60
C ARG A 279 8.25 17.90 -6.89
N ARG A 280 7.46 17.57 -7.93
CA ARG A 280 6.25 18.33 -8.29
C ARG A 280 5.21 18.32 -7.17
N LYS A 281 5.00 17.17 -6.52
CA LYS A 281 4.08 17.06 -5.38
C LYS A 281 4.52 17.94 -4.21
N GLN A 282 5.80 17.94 -3.87
CA GLN A 282 6.35 18.81 -2.81
C GLN A 282 6.18 20.29 -3.16
N GLU A 283 6.47 20.70 -4.40
CA GLU A 283 6.28 22.08 -4.87
C GLU A 283 4.81 22.52 -4.78
N ASP A 284 3.88 21.67 -5.20
CA ASP A 284 2.44 21.94 -5.12
C ASP A 284 1.95 22.01 -3.68
N GLU A 285 2.44 21.16 -2.78
CA GLU A 285 2.13 21.21 -1.35
C GLU A 285 2.66 22.49 -0.69
N HIS A 286 3.90 22.88 -0.99
CA HIS A 286 4.47 24.15 -0.53
C HIS A 286 3.64 25.33 -1.03
N ARG A 287 3.30 25.35 -2.33
CA ARG A 287 2.47 26.40 -2.93
C ARG A 287 1.08 26.48 -2.28
N LYS A 288 0.44 25.33 -2.00
CA LYS A 288 -0.85 25.29 -1.30
C LYS A 288 -0.73 25.83 0.12
N LYS A 289 0.28 25.40 0.89
CA LYS A 289 0.55 25.91 2.24
C LYS A 289 0.80 27.41 2.24
N GLU A 290 1.56 27.94 1.28
CA GLU A 290 1.78 29.37 1.14
C GLU A 290 0.51 30.14 0.80
N LEU A 291 -0.34 29.60 -0.08
CA LEU A 291 -1.62 30.22 -0.44
C LEU A 291 -2.61 30.22 0.74
N GLU A 292 -2.71 29.10 1.47
CA GLU A 292 -3.50 29.00 2.69
C GLU A 292 -2.99 29.94 3.78
N ARG A 293 -1.66 30.02 3.95
CA ARG A 293 -1.02 30.98 4.87
C ARG A 293 -1.40 32.41 4.48
N LYS A 294 -1.27 32.79 3.21
CA LYS A 294 -1.64 34.13 2.71
C LYS A 294 -3.12 34.44 2.97
N ARG A 295 -4.03 33.52 2.63
CA ARG A 295 -5.47 33.68 2.89
C ARG A 295 -5.77 33.84 4.38
N ARG A 296 -5.15 33.01 5.23
CA ARG A 296 -5.28 33.11 6.69
C ARG A 296 -4.81 34.47 7.18
N MET A 297 -3.70 34.98 6.66
CA MET A 297 -3.21 36.32 7.01
C MET A 297 -4.19 37.40 6.55
N GLU A 298 -4.69 37.35 5.31
CA GLU A 298 -5.68 38.32 4.78
C GLU A 298 -6.98 38.36 5.61
N GLU A 299 -7.49 37.20 6.01
CA GLU A 299 -8.66 37.11 6.91
C GLU A 299 -8.37 37.69 8.30
N LEU A 300 -7.15 37.46 8.81
CA LEU A 300 -6.73 37.95 10.11
C LEU A 300 -6.53 39.48 10.12
N ILE A 301 -6.13 40.08 8.99
CA ILE A 301 -6.09 41.55 8.83
C ILE A 301 -7.49 42.14 9.04
N VAL A 302 -8.52 41.56 8.42
CA VAL A 302 -9.90 42.07 8.52
C VAL A 302 -10.42 41.97 9.96
N LYS A 303 -10.01 40.93 10.70
CA LYS A 303 -10.46 40.65 12.07
C LYS A 303 -9.48 41.12 13.15
N GLU A 304 -8.41 41.84 12.80
CA GLU A 304 -7.30 42.12 13.70
C GLU A 304 -7.78 42.75 15.03
N ASN A 305 -8.63 43.77 14.93
CA ASN A 305 -9.20 44.45 16.10
C ASN A 305 -10.08 43.53 16.96
N GLU A 306 -10.85 42.63 16.33
CA GLU A 306 -11.69 41.67 17.05
C GLU A 306 -10.83 40.65 17.81
N VAL A 307 -9.73 40.20 17.18
CA VAL A 307 -8.78 39.26 17.79
C VAL A 307 -8.05 39.90 18.97
N TRP A 308 -7.63 41.17 18.86
CA TRP A 308 -7.07 41.92 20.00
C TRP A 308 -8.07 42.05 21.16
N GLN A 309 -9.34 42.35 20.88
CA GLN A 309 -10.38 42.41 21.91
C GLN A 309 -10.64 41.04 22.56
N GLN A 310 -10.55 39.96 21.77
CA GLN A 310 -10.68 38.59 22.28
C GLN A 310 -9.51 38.22 23.19
N VAL A 311 -8.28 38.59 22.84
CA VAL A 311 -7.09 38.42 23.69
C VAL A 311 -7.30 39.12 25.03
N GLU A 312 -7.74 40.38 25.03
CA GLU A 312 -8.01 41.09 26.29
C GLU A 312 -9.09 40.42 27.14
N ARG A 313 -10.15 39.90 26.52
CA ARG A 313 -11.24 39.20 27.20
C ARG A 313 -10.74 37.91 27.85
N LEU A 314 -10.00 37.09 27.11
CA LEU A 314 -9.41 35.85 27.59
C LEU A 314 -8.40 36.12 28.71
N ILE A 315 -7.64 37.21 28.63
CA ILE A 315 -6.77 37.64 29.71
C ILE A 315 -7.59 38.02 30.95
N LYS A 316 -8.71 38.74 30.80
CA LYS A 316 -9.58 39.15 31.92
C LYS A 316 -10.24 37.98 32.67
N GLU A 317 -10.47 36.84 32.02
CA GLU A 317 -11.11 35.65 32.62
C GLU A 317 -10.29 34.96 33.72
N LYS A 318 -8.97 35.21 33.80
CA LYS A 318 -8.06 34.67 34.84
C LYS A 318 -8.06 33.14 34.97
N LYS A 319 -8.27 32.41 33.85
CA LYS A 319 -8.23 30.95 33.81
C LYS A 319 -6.98 30.45 33.07
N PRO A 320 -6.35 29.35 33.49
CA PRO A 320 -5.19 28.78 32.81
C PRO A 320 -5.45 28.48 31.32
N LYS A 321 -6.58 27.85 30.98
CA LYS A 321 -6.95 27.55 29.59
C LYS A 321 -7.16 28.82 28.75
N SER A 322 -7.76 29.86 29.33
CA SER A 322 -8.00 31.13 28.62
C SER A 322 -6.69 31.85 28.30
N TYR A 323 -5.69 31.77 29.16
CA TYR A 323 -4.34 32.26 28.85
C TYR A 323 -3.67 31.46 27.73
N ASP A 324 -3.79 30.13 27.71
CA ASP A 324 -3.21 29.32 26.63
C ASP A 324 -3.85 29.67 25.27
N SER A 325 -5.17 29.88 25.24
CA SER A 325 -5.88 30.38 24.06
C SER A 325 -5.46 31.81 23.67
N ALA A 326 -5.28 32.71 24.63
CA ALA A 326 -4.81 34.07 24.37
C ALA A 326 -3.40 34.08 23.76
N ILE A 327 -2.52 33.20 24.22
CA ILE A 327 -1.16 33.03 23.66
C ILE A 327 -1.23 32.51 22.22
N GLY A 328 -2.15 31.58 21.91
CA GLY A 328 -2.38 31.13 20.54
C GLY A 328 -2.75 32.28 19.61
N LEU A 329 -3.70 33.13 20.02
CA LEU A 329 -4.10 34.32 19.25
C LEU A 329 -2.98 35.37 19.14
N LEU A 330 -2.17 35.53 20.18
CA LEU A 330 -1.01 36.43 20.14
C LEU A 330 0.09 35.95 19.18
N LYS A 331 0.30 34.64 19.03
CA LYS A 331 1.20 34.07 18.02
C LYS A 331 0.70 34.33 16.60
N ASP A 332 -0.61 34.17 16.39
CA ASP A 332 -1.22 34.50 15.09
C ASP A 332 -1.07 35.99 14.76
N LEU A 333 -1.24 36.88 15.74
CA LEU A 333 -1.03 38.33 15.58
C LEU A 333 0.45 38.71 15.42
N GLN A 334 1.38 37.97 16.04
CA GLN A 334 2.83 38.14 15.82
C GLN A 334 3.19 37.82 14.37
N GLU A 335 2.70 36.69 13.86
CA GLU A 335 2.91 36.27 12.48
C GLU A 335 2.29 37.27 11.49
N LEU A 336 1.11 37.81 11.81
CA LEU A 336 0.50 38.87 11.03
C LEU A 336 1.35 40.15 11.01
N ALA A 337 1.88 40.57 12.17
CA ALA A 337 2.68 41.76 12.28
C ALA A 337 4.01 41.62 11.51
N GLU A 338 4.59 40.42 11.44
CA GLU A 338 5.73 40.12 10.57
C GLU A 338 5.35 40.21 9.09
N TYR A 339 4.18 39.69 8.71
CA TYR A 339 3.66 39.75 7.34
C TYR A 339 3.41 41.20 6.86
N GLN A 340 2.91 42.08 7.73
CA GLN A 340 2.66 43.50 7.42
C GLN A 340 3.88 44.41 7.63
N GLY A 341 4.98 43.90 8.19
CA GLY A 341 6.14 44.72 8.59
C GLY A 341 5.88 45.62 9.80
N MET A 342 4.80 45.36 10.57
CA MET A 342 4.36 46.13 11.74
C MET A 342 4.82 45.52 13.07
N SER A 343 5.88 44.70 13.06
CA SER A 343 6.41 44.01 14.25
C SER A 343 6.75 44.95 15.42
N LYS A 344 7.09 46.22 15.14
CA LYS A 344 7.33 47.24 16.18
C LYS A 344 6.05 47.61 16.93
N GLU A 345 4.93 47.77 16.22
CA GLU A 345 3.64 48.10 16.82
C GLU A 345 3.10 46.93 17.63
N PHE A 346 3.27 45.70 17.13
CA PHE A 346 2.94 44.49 17.88
C PHE A 346 3.72 44.41 19.20
N LYS A 347 5.05 44.61 19.17
CA LYS A 347 5.88 44.63 20.39
C LYS A 347 5.45 45.75 21.35
N GLY A 348 5.05 46.90 20.85
CA GLY A 348 4.45 47.98 21.64
C GLY A 348 3.19 47.53 22.38
N ARG A 349 2.23 46.92 21.66
CA ARG A 349 0.98 46.40 22.26
C ARG A 349 1.23 45.27 23.27
N ILE A 350 2.18 44.38 23.01
CA ILE A 350 2.58 43.35 23.99
C ILE A 350 3.16 43.99 25.25
N ALA A 351 4.00 45.01 25.12
CA ALA A 351 4.57 45.72 26.26
C ALA A 351 3.49 46.41 27.12
N GLU A 352 2.47 47.00 26.48
CA GLU A 352 1.31 47.57 27.16
C GLU A 352 0.52 46.50 27.95
N ILE A 353 0.27 45.34 27.35
CA ILE A 353 -0.37 44.20 28.03
C ILE A 353 0.46 43.75 29.24
N GLN A 354 1.79 43.68 29.11
CA GLN A 354 2.66 43.32 30.23
C GLN A 354 2.66 44.34 31.36
N GLN A 355 2.58 45.64 31.04
CA GLN A 355 2.49 46.70 32.05
C GLN A 355 1.13 46.68 32.75
N ALA A 356 0.04 46.59 31.99
CA ALA A 356 -1.33 46.57 32.50
C ALA A 356 -1.62 45.35 33.39
N TYR A 357 -0.97 44.22 33.12
CA TYR A 357 -1.13 42.96 33.88
C TYR A 357 0.14 42.53 34.61
N SER A 358 0.96 43.49 35.06
CA SER A 358 2.25 43.25 35.74
C SER A 358 2.16 42.36 36.99
N SER A 359 1.01 42.31 37.66
CA SER A 359 0.73 41.47 38.84
C SER A 359 0.40 40.00 38.52
N ARG A 360 0.37 39.59 37.24
CA ARG A 360 -0.03 38.25 36.80
C ARG A 360 1.17 37.42 36.29
N SER A 361 1.93 36.84 37.20
CA SER A 361 3.15 36.05 36.89
C SER A 361 2.91 34.94 35.87
N ALA A 362 1.85 34.14 36.04
CA ALA A 362 1.53 33.03 35.14
C ALA A 362 1.28 33.42 33.68
N LEU A 363 0.78 34.64 33.43
CA LEU A 363 0.61 35.16 32.07
C LEU A 363 1.96 35.61 31.49
N ARG A 364 2.79 36.29 32.29
CA ARG A 364 4.12 36.76 31.86
C ARG A 364 5.03 35.60 31.51
N ASP A 365 5.02 34.55 32.33
CA ASP A 365 5.81 33.35 32.08
C ASP A 365 5.41 32.71 30.74
N ARG A 366 4.12 32.62 30.44
CA ARG A 366 3.63 32.04 29.18
C ARG A 366 3.93 32.89 27.96
N ILE A 367 3.89 34.22 28.08
CA ILE A 367 4.31 35.15 27.00
C ILE A 367 5.80 34.97 26.69
N LEU A 368 6.63 34.83 27.74
CA LEU A 368 8.07 34.61 27.60
C LEU A 368 8.41 33.24 27.00
N HIS A 369 7.75 32.17 27.48
CA HIS A 369 7.91 30.82 26.92
C HIS A 369 7.40 30.71 25.48
N ALA A 370 6.46 31.57 25.08
CA ALA A 370 5.93 31.60 23.72
C ALA A 370 6.81 32.36 22.72
N GLY A 371 7.88 33.03 23.15
CA GLY A 371 8.77 33.81 22.27
C GLY A 371 8.13 35.09 21.70
N LEU A 372 7.13 35.65 22.39
CA LEU A 372 6.38 36.84 21.95
C LEU A 372 7.10 38.17 22.28
N ILE A 373 8.28 38.10 22.88
CA ILE A 373 9.12 39.24 23.32
C ILE A 373 10.59 38.99 23.02
#